data_AF-A0AAV4MKC8-F1
#
_entry.id   AF-A0AAV4MKC8-F1
#
_cell.length_a   1.000
_cell.length_b   1.000
_cell.length_c   1.000
_cell.angle_alpha   90.00
_cell.angle_beta   90.00
_cell.angle_gamma   90.00
#
_symmetry.space_group_name_H-M   'P 1'
#
loop_
_entity.id
_entity.type
_entity.pdbx_description
1 polymer ?
#
loop_
_entity_poly.entity_id
_entity_poly.type
_entity_poly.pdbx_seq_one_letter_code
_entity_poly.pdbx_strand_id
1 'polypeptide(L)'
;MPKHLQFNPFVYTGYRPQMNSWECIMSLTYFHNETLNILTHGLPLLYAIWKLPGLLPWDEMPLPILPYFHAAATVCPWLGSSIYHLFMNHYSGVKTYERLLQWDVAGVWVTQSCGGFSSIFVGTMCLSWPLRYLLLLIYISFAAKALHAAVYAAGPWERRISFAAMFIMRLFILCLRYTPYGGGHPETRVYLQEI
;
A
#
# COMPACT_ATOMS: atom_id res chain seq x y z
N MET A 1 -21.94 18.33 -11.51
CA MET A 1 -21.06 17.14 -11.45
C MET A 1 -21.85 15.91 -11.04
N PRO A 2 -21.48 14.70 -11.48
CA PRO A 2 -22.03 13.45 -10.97
C PRO A 2 -21.82 13.31 -9.45
N LYS A 3 -22.79 12.71 -8.72
CA LYS A 3 -22.72 12.55 -7.25
C LYS A 3 -21.52 11.72 -6.79
N HIS A 4 -21.17 10.67 -7.53
CA HIS A 4 -20.06 9.78 -7.17
C HIS A 4 -18.67 10.45 -7.22
N LEU A 5 -18.52 11.56 -7.95
CA LEU A 5 -17.30 12.36 -7.95
C LEU A 5 -17.24 13.39 -6.83
N GLN A 6 -18.37 13.67 -6.18
CA GLN A 6 -18.50 14.63 -5.07
C GLN A 6 -18.47 13.91 -3.72
N PHE A 7 -17.52 13.00 -3.53
CA PHE A 7 -17.40 12.21 -2.30
C PHE A 7 -16.94 13.06 -1.10
N ASN A 8 -16.27 14.18 -1.33
CA ASN A 8 -15.85 15.12 -0.29
C ASN A 8 -16.78 16.35 -0.26
N PRO A 9 -17.60 16.54 0.79
CA PRO A 9 -18.55 17.65 0.87
C PRO A 9 -17.88 19.03 1.02
N PHE A 10 -16.58 19.07 1.33
CA PHE A 10 -15.82 20.30 1.50
C PHE A 10 -15.16 20.81 0.21
N VAL A 11 -15.27 20.06 -0.90
CA VAL A 11 -14.78 20.49 -2.22
C VAL A 11 -15.95 21.03 -3.03
N TYR A 12 -15.98 22.35 -3.21
CA TYR A 12 -17.11 23.04 -3.85
C TYR A 12 -16.93 23.25 -5.36
N THR A 13 -15.69 23.39 -5.85
CA THR A 13 -15.38 23.77 -7.24
C THR A 13 -14.11 23.07 -7.75
N GLY A 14 -13.73 23.32 -9.00
CA GLY A 14 -12.49 22.80 -9.59
C GLY A 14 -12.56 21.34 -10.05
N TYR A 15 -13.74 20.72 -10.03
CA TYR A 15 -13.94 19.37 -10.54
C TYR A 15 -13.72 19.30 -12.06
N ARG A 16 -13.12 18.19 -12.51
CA ARG A 16 -13.05 17.87 -13.95
C ARG A 16 -14.40 17.35 -14.47
N PRO A 17 -14.85 17.78 -15.67
CA PRO A 17 -16.04 17.21 -16.31
C PRO A 17 -15.84 15.72 -16.61
N GLN A 18 -16.90 15.05 -17.06
CA GLN A 18 -16.76 13.70 -17.60
C GLN A 18 -15.90 13.74 -18.85
N MET A 19 -14.87 12.89 -18.89
CA MET A 19 -13.82 12.93 -19.90
C MET A 19 -13.58 11.56 -20.53
N ASN A 20 -13.08 11.53 -21.75
CA ASN A 20 -12.49 10.33 -22.33
C ASN A 20 -11.05 10.13 -21.82
N SER A 21 -10.47 8.97 -22.12
CA SER A 21 -9.13 8.62 -21.64
C SER A 21 -8.04 9.62 -22.07
N TRP A 22 -8.14 10.17 -23.27
CA TRP A 22 -7.18 11.17 -23.76
C TRP A 22 -7.33 12.50 -23.03
N GLU A 23 -8.56 12.96 -22.83
CA GLU A 23 -8.86 14.17 -22.05
C GLU A 23 -8.39 14.04 -20.59
N CYS A 24 -8.52 12.85 -19.98
CA CYS A 24 -7.96 12.58 -18.66
C CYS A 24 -6.44 12.78 -18.65
N ILE A 25 -5.71 12.29 -19.66
CA ILE A 25 -4.26 12.51 -19.77
C ILE A 25 -3.95 13.99 -19.99
N MET A 26 -4.69 14.66 -20.87
CA MET A 26 -4.54 16.10 -21.10
C MET A 26 -4.82 16.93 -19.84
N SER A 27 -5.58 16.41 -18.87
CA SER A 27 -5.83 17.10 -17.60
C SER A 27 -4.59 17.36 -16.76
N LEU A 28 -3.49 16.66 -17.02
CA LEU A 28 -2.18 16.94 -16.42
C LEU A 28 -1.63 18.34 -16.77
N THR A 29 -2.17 18.99 -17.80
CA THR A 29 -1.69 20.29 -18.29
C THR A 29 -2.37 21.50 -17.66
N TYR A 30 -3.39 21.31 -16.81
CA TYR A 30 -4.10 22.39 -16.14
C TYR A 30 -4.49 22.02 -14.69
N PHE A 31 -4.85 23.01 -13.88
CA PHE A 31 -5.19 22.79 -12.47
C PHE A 31 -6.64 22.39 -12.25
N HIS A 32 -6.86 21.42 -11.38
CA HIS A 32 -8.17 20.92 -10.95
C HIS A 32 -8.08 20.28 -9.55
N ASN A 33 -9.22 19.86 -9.00
CA ASN A 33 -9.35 19.33 -7.64
C ASN A 33 -8.56 18.02 -7.36
N GLU A 34 -8.08 17.36 -8.41
CA GLU A 34 -7.30 16.11 -8.33
C GLU A 34 -5.82 16.30 -8.71
N THR A 35 -5.39 17.51 -9.10
CA THR A 35 -4.01 17.74 -9.58
C THR A 35 -2.98 17.32 -8.53
N LEU A 36 -3.19 17.71 -7.27
CA LEU A 36 -2.27 17.34 -6.19
C LEU A 36 -2.27 15.84 -5.94
N ASN A 37 -3.44 15.18 -5.91
CA ASN A 37 -3.50 13.73 -5.73
C ASN A 37 -2.71 13.01 -6.85
N ILE A 38 -2.90 13.40 -8.11
CA ILE A 38 -2.14 12.82 -9.22
C ILE A 38 -0.63 13.02 -9.05
N LEU A 39 -0.19 14.23 -8.67
CA LEU A 39 1.24 14.51 -8.51
C LEU A 39 1.86 13.79 -7.30
N THR A 40 1.19 13.79 -6.15
CA THR A 40 1.69 13.17 -4.92
C THR A 40 1.75 11.66 -5.01
N HIS A 41 1.00 11.03 -5.91
CA HIS A 41 1.08 9.59 -6.16
C HIS A 41 1.94 9.24 -7.38
N GLY A 42 1.87 10.04 -8.45
CA GLY A 42 2.60 9.80 -9.69
C GLY A 42 4.11 10.05 -9.59
N LEU A 43 4.55 11.11 -8.90
CA LEU A 43 5.98 11.39 -8.77
C LEU A 43 6.72 10.31 -7.96
N PRO A 44 6.21 9.84 -6.79
CA PRO A 44 6.80 8.70 -6.10
C PRO A 44 6.81 7.42 -6.93
N LEU A 45 5.77 7.16 -7.74
CA LEU A 45 5.75 6.02 -8.66
C LEU A 45 6.93 6.05 -9.64
N LEU A 46 7.12 7.18 -10.32
CA LEU A 46 8.21 7.35 -11.28
C LEU A 46 9.58 7.21 -10.61
N TYR A 47 9.74 7.83 -9.44
CA TYR A 47 10.95 7.71 -8.65
C TYR A 47 11.23 6.26 -8.22
N ALA A 48 10.22 5.55 -7.73
CA ALA A 48 10.31 4.15 -7.32
C ALA A 48 10.72 3.25 -8.50
N ILE A 49 10.06 3.37 -9.66
CA ILE A 49 10.40 2.60 -10.86
C ILE A 49 11.87 2.83 -11.28
N TRP A 50 12.34 4.08 -11.20
CA TRP A 50 13.71 4.41 -11.57
C TRP A 50 14.76 3.90 -10.56
N LYS A 51 14.52 4.05 -9.25
CA LYS A 51 15.52 3.78 -8.21
C LYS A 51 15.52 2.35 -7.69
N LEU A 52 14.35 1.70 -7.57
CA LEU A 52 14.25 0.39 -6.91
C LEU A 52 15.16 -0.69 -7.49
N PRO A 53 15.36 -0.82 -8.81
CA PRO A 53 16.23 -1.86 -9.36
C PRO A 53 17.67 -1.80 -8.85
N GLY A 54 18.19 -0.59 -8.59
CA GLY A 54 19.56 -0.42 -8.06
C GLY A 54 19.66 -0.41 -6.54
N LEU A 55 18.54 -0.37 -5.82
CA LEU A 55 18.52 -0.33 -4.35
C LEU A 55 18.27 -1.68 -3.70
N LEU A 56 17.64 -2.62 -4.41
CA LEU A 56 17.25 -3.90 -3.85
C LEU A 56 18.34 -4.97 -4.03
N PRO A 57 18.65 -5.74 -2.98
CA PRO A 57 19.58 -6.87 -3.05
C PRO A 57 18.91 -8.09 -3.69
N TRP A 58 18.76 -8.08 -5.02
CA TRP A 58 17.99 -9.10 -5.75
C TRP A 58 18.50 -10.53 -5.53
N ASP A 59 19.82 -10.71 -5.55
CA ASP A 59 20.47 -12.02 -5.54
C ASP A 59 21.10 -12.38 -4.18
N GLU A 60 21.10 -11.46 -3.21
CA GLU A 60 21.82 -11.60 -1.94
C GLU A 60 20.91 -11.99 -0.76
N MET A 61 19.59 -12.11 -0.99
CA MET A 61 18.63 -12.36 0.09
C MET A 61 18.48 -13.85 0.41
N PRO A 62 18.46 -14.24 1.71
CA PRO A 62 18.22 -15.62 2.13
C PRO A 62 16.89 -16.20 1.64
N LEU A 63 15.90 -15.33 1.41
CA LEU A 63 14.63 -15.67 0.78
C LEU A 63 14.50 -14.85 -0.51
N PRO A 64 14.73 -15.44 -1.70
CA PRO A 64 14.80 -14.73 -2.98
C PRO A 64 13.52 -13.98 -3.38
N ILE A 65 12.37 -14.31 -2.79
CA ILE A 65 11.10 -13.62 -3.07
C ILE A 65 10.97 -12.25 -2.36
N LEU A 66 11.77 -11.98 -1.33
CA LEU A 66 11.64 -10.75 -0.51
C LEU A 66 11.90 -9.45 -1.30
N PRO A 67 12.93 -9.34 -2.16
CA PRO A 67 13.11 -8.17 -3.02
C PRO A 67 11.89 -7.88 -3.89
N TYR A 68 11.28 -8.92 -4.48
CA TYR A 68 10.05 -8.77 -5.28
C TYR A 68 8.85 -8.31 -4.45
N PHE A 69 8.69 -8.84 -3.24
CA PHE A 69 7.67 -8.36 -2.30
C PHE A 69 7.88 -6.90 -1.92
N HIS A 70 9.13 -6.47 -1.69
CA HIS A 70 9.42 -5.07 -1.39
C HIS A 70 9.18 -4.16 -2.59
N ALA A 71 9.57 -4.58 -3.78
CA ALA A 71 9.31 -3.86 -5.02
C ALA A 71 7.80 -3.69 -5.27
N ALA A 72 7.03 -4.78 -5.16
CA ALA A 72 5.58 -4.74 -5.29
C ALA A 72 4.93 -3.85 -4.23
N ALA A 73 5.34 -4.01 -2.96
CA ALA A 73 4.84 -3.19 -1.86
C ALA A 73 5.14 -1.70 -2.03
N THR A 74 6.21 -1.35 -2.74
CA THR A 74 6.56 0.03 -3.04
C THR A 74 5.78 0.54 -4.25
N VAL A 75 5.70 -0.21 -5.35
CA VAL A 75 5.14 0.29 -6.63
C VAL A 75 3.61 0.28 -6.68
N CYS A 76 2.97 -0.80 -6.23
CA CYS A 76 1.52 -1.00 -6.38
C CYS A 76 0.62 0.09 -5.76
N PRO A 77 0.87 0.65 -4.55
CA PRO A 77 0.00 1.68 -3.99
C PRO A 77 0.03 2.96 -4.84
N TRP A 78 1.20 3.36 -5.32
CA TRP A 78 1.37 4.55 -6.13
C TRP A 78 0.76 4.37 -7.51
N LEU A 79 0.93 3.19 -8.12
CA LEU A 79 0.36 2.86 -9.42
C LEU A 79 -1.17 2.88 -9.38
N GLY A 80 -1.78 2.17 -8.43
CA GLY A 80 -3.24 2.12 -8.28
C GLY A 80 -3.84 3.50 -8.06
N SER A 81 -3.25 4.28 -7.15
CA SER A 81 -3.72 5.63 -6.83
C SER A 81 -3.55 6.61 -7.99
N SER A 82 -2.41 6.56 -8.71
CA SER A 82 -2.18 7.42 -9.88
C SER A 82 -3.19 7.14 -10.99
N ILE A 83 -3.48 5.87 -11.28
CA ILE A 83 -4.47 5.48 -12.29
C ILE A 83 -5.88 5.91 -11.84
N TYR A 84 -6.24 5.66 -10.58
CA TYR A 84 -7.54 6.08 -10.05
C TYR A 84 -7.74 7.58 -10.17
N HIS A 85 -6.86 8.39 -9.58
CA HIS A 85 -7.01 9.85 -9.61
C HIS A 85 -6.91 10.42 -11.02
N LEU A 86 -6.15 9.83 -11.94
CA LEU A 86 -6.10 10.31 -13.31
C LEU A 86 -7.41 10.04 -14.06
N PHE A 87 -8.02 8.85 -13.90
CA PHE A 87 -9.15 8.39 -14.73
C PHE A 87 -10.50 8.35 -14.01
N MET A 88 -10.61 8.72 -12.74
CA MET A 88 -11.86 8.61 -11.96
C MET A 88 -13.06 9.36 -12.57
N ASN A 89 -12.83 10.41 -13.37
CA ASN A 89 -13.87 11.18 -14.06
C ASN A 89 -14.19 10.65 -15.48
N HIS A 90 -13.80 9.43 -15.82
CA HIS A 90 -14.06 8.86 -17.14
C HIS A 90 -15.57 8.77 -17.44
N TYR A 91 -15.98 9.08 -18.68
CA TYR A 91 -17.39 9.10 -19.10
C TYR A 91 -18.13 7.75 -18.99
N SER A 92 -17.39 6.66 -18.77
CA SER A 92 -17.95 5.32 -18.52
C SER A 92 -18.74 5.22 -17.21
N GLY A 93 -18.72 6.27 -16.38
CA GLY A 93 -19.61 6.44 -15.24
C GLY A 93 -19.21 5.63 -14.00
N VAL A 94 -20.19 5.42 -13.13
CA VAL A 94 -19.96 5.00 -11.73
C VAL A 94 -19.27 3.64 -11.60
N LYS A 95 -19.55 2.68 -12.50
CA LYS A 95 -18.93 1.35 -12.45
C LYS A 95 -17.43 1.40 -12.71
N THR A 96 -16.99 2.28 -13.61
CA THR A 96 -15.56 2.48 -13.88
C THR A 96 -14.90 3.17 -12.70
N TYR A 97 -15.54 4.20 -12.14
CA TYR A 97 -15.10 4.85 -10.91
C TYR A 97 -14.89 3.84 -9.76
N GLU A 98 -15.88 2.98 -9.49
CA GLU A 98 -15.81 1.97 -8.42
C GLU A 98 -14.69 0.97 -8.66
N ARG A 99 -14.51 0.48 -9.89
CA ARG A 99 -13.41 -0.44 -10.24
C ARG A 99 -12.05 0.21 -10.07
N LEU A 100 -11.89 1.46 -10.51
CA LEU A 100 -10.64 2.20 -10.33
C LEU A 100 -10.34 2.39 -8.83
N LEU A 101 -11.35 2.71 -8.02
CA LEU A 101 -11.21 2.80 -6.56
C LEU A 101 -10.83 1.45 -5.92
N GLN A 102 -11.39 0.35 -6.41
CA GLN A 102 -11.01 -1.00 -5.97
C GLN A 102 -9.55 -1.31 -6.31
N TRP A 103 -9.07 -0.89 -7.49
CA TRP A 103 -7.67 -1.04 -7.89
C TRP A 103 -6.71 -0.22 -7.02
N ASP A 104 -7.08 1.02 -6.68
CA ASP A 104 -6.31 1.84 -5.73
C ASP A 104 -6.19 1.16 -4.36
N VAL A 105 -7.32 0.68 -3.82
CA VAL A 105 -7.37 -0.04 -2.54
C VAL A 105 -6.61 -1.37 -2.60
N ALA A 106 -6.64 -2.08 -3.73
CA ALA A 106 -5.83 -3.28 -3.94
C ALA A 106 -4.33 -2.95 -3.92
N GLY A 107 -3.91 -1.82 -4.47
CA GLY A 107 -2.55 -1.31 -4.37
C GLY A 107 -2.10 -1.11 -2.92
N VAL A 108 -2.94 -0.46 -2.10
CA VAL A 108 -2.72 -0.32 -0.64
C VAL A 108 -2.63 -1.68 0.04
N TRP A 109 -3.50 -2.63 -0.34
CA TRP A 109 -3.46 -3.99 0.19
C TRP A 109 -2.15 -4.71 -0.14
N VAL A 110 -1.58 -4.54 -1.34
CA VAL A 110 -0.27 -5.13 -1.71
C VAL A 110 0.83 -4.60 -0.80
N THR A 111 0.90 -3.29 -0.53
CA THR A 111 1.86 -2.72 0.42
C THR A 111 1.74 -3.33 1.81
N GLN A 112 0.50 -3.39 2.30
CA GLN A 112 0.25 -3.92 3.64
C GLN A 112 0.58 -5.41 3.70
N SER A 113 0.34 -6.16 2.63
CA SER A 113 0.56 -7.61 2.58
C SER A 113 2.02 -7.97 2.32
N CYS A 114 2.60 -7.55 1.19
CA CYS A 114 3.97 -7.91 0.81
C CYS A 114 5.02 -7.20 1.69
N GLY A 115 4.85 -5.91 1.94
CA GLY A 115 5.75 -5.13 2.80
C GLY A 115 5.63 -5.56 4.26
N GLY A 116 4.40 -5.81 4.69
CA GLY A 116 4.14 -6.33 6.02
C GLY A 116 4.64 -7.76 6.23
N PHE A 117 4.47 -8.66 5.25
CA PHE A 117 5.02 -10.02 5.29
C PHE A 117 6.54 -9.98 5.48
N SER A 118 7.24 -9.13 4.72
CA SER A 118 8.69 -8.95 4.86
C SER A 118 9.06 -8.51 6.28
N SER A 119 8.28 -7.60 6.87
CA SER A 119 8.47 -7.15 8.26
C SER A 119 8.26 -8.27 9.28
N ILE A 120 7.22 -9.09 9.12
CA ILE A 120 6.94 -10.24 10.01
C ILE A 120 8.02 -11.32 9.84
N PHE A 121 8.42 -11.64 8.60
CA PHE A 121 9.44 -12.63 8.29
C PHE A 121 10.75 -12.27 8.96
N VAL A 122 11.27 -11.06 8.70
CA VAL A 122 12.48 -10.57 9.36
C VAL A 122 12.24 -10.57 10.86
N GLY A 123 11.15 -9.95 11.32
CA GLY A 123 10.74 -9.83 12.73
C GLY A 123 10.83 -11.13 13.53
N THR A 124 10.58 -12.28 12.90
CA THR A 124 10.49 -13.60 13.53
C THR A 124 11.67 -14.53 13.24
N MET A 125 12.73 -14.05 12.57
CA MET A 125 13.90 -14.86 12.20
C MET A 125 14.61 -15.53 13.39
N CYS A 126 14.56 -14.93 14.57
CA CYS A 126 15.19 -15.44 15.78
C CYS A 126 14.30 -16.40 16.58
N LEU A 127 13.04 -16.59 16.16
CA LEU A 127 12.11 -17.53 16.79
C LEU A 127 12.30 -18.94 16.20
N SER A 128 11.78 -19.94 16.92
CA SER A 128 11.78 -21.32 16.41
C SER A 128 11.00 -21.43 15.10
N TRP A 129 11.46 -22.31 14.21
CA TRP A 129 10.84 -22.48 12.89
C TRP A 129 9.32 -22.73 12.94
N PRO A 130 8.73 -23.52 13.88
CA PRO A 130 7.29 -23.73 13.91
C PRO A 130 6.52 -22.45 14.23
N LEU A 131 7.01 -21.68 15.21
CA LEU A 131 6.37 -20.44 15.64
C LEU A 131 6.45 -19.37 14.54
N ARG A 132 7.58 -19.27 13.85
CA ARG A 132 7.75 -18.38 12.69
C ARG A 132 6.71 -18.67 11.60
N TYR A 133 6.59 -19.92 11.16
CA TYR A 133 5.62 -20.25 10.11
C TYR A 133 4.17 -20.08 10.56
N LEU A 134 3.86 -20.39 11.82
CA LEU A 134 2.53 -20.13 12.38
C LEU A 134 2.16 -18.64 12.31
N LEU A 135 3.08 -17.75 12.72
CA LEU A 135 2.86 -16.30 12.67
C LEU A 135 2.72 -15.80 11.22
N LEU A 136 3.52 -16.32 10.28
CA LEU A 136 3.39 -15.98 8.86
C LEU A 136 2.03 -16.43 8.28
N LEU A 137 1.57 -17.63 8.63
CA LEU A 137 0.25 -18.14 8.20
C LEU A 137 -0.91 -17.31 8.76
N ILE A 138 -0.83 -16.92 10.03
CA ILE A 138 -1.80 -16.00 10.64
C ILE A 138 -1.81 -14.67 9.89
N TYR A 139 -0.63 -14.13 9.57
CA TYR A 139 -0.51 -12.88 8.84
C TYR A 139 -1.13 -12.94 7.44
N ILE A 140 -0.85 -14.00 6.68
CA ILE A 140 -1.44 -14.23 5.36
C ILE A 140 -2.97 -14.34 5.45
N SER A 141 -3.48 -15.00 6.49
CA SER A 141 -4.93 -15.11 6.73
C SER A 141 -5.57 -13.74 6.99
N PHE A 142 -4.91 -12.88 7.78
CA PHE A 142 -5.36 -11.50 7.97
C PHE A 142 -5.29 -10.69 6.68
N ALA A 143 -4.25 -10.85 5.86
CA ALA A 143 -4.14 -10.20 4.57
C ALA A 143 -5.29 -10.58 3.62
N ALA A 144 -5.62 -11.88 3.52
CA ALA A 144 -6.73 -12.35 2.68
C ALA A 144 -8.08 -11.77 3.13
N LYS A 145 -8.35 -11.78 4.45
CA LYS A 145 -9.56 -11.18 5.02
C LYS A 145 -9.63 -9.67 4.78
N ALA A 146 -8.49 -8.97 4.93
CA ALA A 146 -8.40 -7.53 4.72
C ALA A 146 -8.71 -7.15 3.26
N LEU A 147 -8.23 -7.92 2.27
CA LEU A 147 -8.54 -7.65 0.86
C LEU A 147 -10.03 -7.66 0.59
N HIS A 148 -10.70 -8.75 0.99
CA HIS A 148 -12.14 -8.89 0.79
C HIS A 148 -12.90 -7.76 1.50
N ALA A 149 -12.60 -7.49 2.77
CA ALA A 149 -13.25 -6.43 3.52
C ALA A 149 -12.98 -5.02 2.93
N ALA A 150 -11.77 -4.74 2.43
CA ALA A 150 -11.42 -3.43 1.88
C ALA A 150 -12.04 -3.16 0.50
N VAL A 151 -12.08 -4.16 -0.38
CA VAL A 151 -12.63 -4.03 -1.74
C VAL A 151 -14.14 -3.80 -1.72
N TYR A 152 -14.85 -4.44 -0.79
CA TYR A 152 -16.31 -4.39 -0.68
C TYR A 152 -16.84 -3.46 0.42
N ALA A 153 -15.97 -2.70 1.10
CA ALA A 153 -16.40 -1.75 2.11
C ALA A 153 -17.22 -0.59 1.53
N ALA A 154 -18.28 -0.21 2.24
CA ALA A 154 -19.18 0.87 1.86
C ALA A 154 -18.55 2.24 2.15
N GLY A 155 -17.75 2.36 3.21
CA GLY A 155 -17.17 3.63 3.65
C GLY A 155 -15.63 3.64 3.71
N PRO A 156 -15.01 4.83 3.74
CA PRO A 156 -13.56 4.98 3.89
C PRO A 156 -13.05 4.48 5.26
N TRP A 157 -13.86 4.60 6.32
CA TRP A 157 -13.48 4.11 7.65
C TRP A 157 -13.44 2.59 7.73
N GLU A 158 -14.43 1.92 7.15
CA GLU A 158 -14.47 0.45 7.04
C GLU A 158 -13.26 -0.08 6.27
N ARG A 159 -12.87 0.60 5.17
CA ARG A 159 -11.65 0.28 4.41
C ARG A 159 -10.38 0.43 5.24
N ARG A 160 -10.30 1.38 6.16
CA ARG A 160 -9.11 1.56 7.02
C ARG A 160 -9.05 0.51 8.12
N ILE A 161 -10.19 0.23 8.75
CA ILE A 161 -10.29 -0.73 9.86
C ILE A 161 -10.01 -2.16 9.37
N SER A 162 -10.30 -2.50 8.12
CA SER A 162 -10.00 -3.83 7.56
C SER A 162 -8.51 -4.20 7.64
N PHE A 163 -7.61 -3.21 7.65
CA PHE A 163 -6.16 -3.42 7.77
C PHE A 163 -5.64 -3.39 9.22
N ALA A 164 -6.50 -3.09 10.21
CA ALA A 164 -6.08 -2.89 11.60
C ALA A 164 -5.39 -4.12 12.19
N ALA A 165 -5.91 -5.32 11.94
CA ALA A 165 -5.32 -6.57 12.44
C ALA A 165 -3.88 -6.78 11.92
N MET A 166 -3.63 -6.49 10.64
CA MET A 166 -2.29 -6.58 10.06
C MET A 166 -1.33 -5.55 10.66
N PHE A 167 -1.82 -4.35 10.96
CA PHE A 167 -1.03 -3.31 11.62
C PHE A 167 -0.70 -3.69 13.07
N ILE A 168 -1.69 -4.12 13.85
CA ILE A 168 -1.53 -4.56 15.24
C ILE A 168 -0.54 -5.73 15.33
N MET A 169 -0.62 -6.70 14.41
CA MET A 169 0.31 -7.81 14.39
C MET A 169 1.76 -7.37 14.15
N ARG A 170 1.99 -6.39 13.27
CA ARG A 170 3.34 -5.81 13.07
C ARG A 170 3.85 -5.11 14.32
N LEU A 171 3.01 -4.32 15.00
CA LEU A 171 3.36 -3.70 16.27
C LEU A 171 3.67 -4.75 17.34
N PHE A 172 2.88 -5.81 17.42
CA PHE A 172 3.14 -6.91 18.36
C PHE A 172 4.49 -7.57 18.12
N ILE A 173 4.84 -7.91 16.86
CA ILE A 173 6.15 -8.51 16.54
C ILE A 173 7.30 -7.53 16.82
N LEU A 174 7.11 -6.24 16.54
CA LEU A 174 8.07 -5.19 16.88
C LEU A 174 8.29 -5.13 18.41
N CYS A 175 7.21 -5.10 19.20
CA CYS A 175 7.27 -5.13 20.66
C CYS A 175 7.95 -6.41 21.18
N LEU A 176 7.62 -7.58 20.61
CA LEU A 176 8.24 -8.85 20.97
C LEU A 176 9.75 -8.80 20.79
N ARG A 177 10.25 -8.17 19.72
CA ARG A 177 11.69 -7.97 19.50
C ARG A 177 12.38 -7.10 20.55
N TYR A 178 11.65 -6.22 21.23
CA TYR A 178 12.19 -5.46 22.35
C TYR A 178 12.28 -6.28 23.65
N THR A 179 11.70 -7.48 23.69
CA THR A 179 11.73 -8.38 24.86
C THR A 179 12.84 -9.43 24.74
N PRO A 180 13.25 -10.07 25.86
CA PRO A 180 14.18 -11.21 25.84
C PRO A 180 13.67 -12.41 25.05
N TYR A 181 12.35 -12.53 24.86
CA TYR A 181 11.72 -13.64 24.16
C TYR A 181 11.74 -13.50 22.63
N GLY A 182 12.01 -12.30 22.11
CA GLY A 182 12.06 -12.04 20.66
C GLY A 182 13.37 -12.47 19.99
N GLY A 183 14.37 -12.88 20.77
CA GLY A 183 15.63 -13.43 20.27
C GLY A 183 16.53 -12.45 19.51
N GLY A 184 16.27 -11.14 19.59
CA GLY A 184 17.18 -10.13 19.02
C GLY A 184 18.52 -10.11 19.77
N HIS A 185 19.63 -10.09 19.03
CA HIS A 185 20.96 -10.00 19.65
C HIS A 185 21.06 -8.70 20.47
N PRO A 186 21.35 -8.74 21.78
CA PRO A 186 21.31 -7.55 22.64
C PRO A 186 22.22 -6.41 22.16
N GLU A 187 23.30 -6.73 21.46
CA GLU A 187 24.23 -5.76 20.86
C GLU A 187 23.68 -5.01 19.63
N THR A 188 22.61 -5.46 18.99
CA THR A 188 21.99 -4.69 17.88
C THR A 188 21.45 -3.32 18.30
N ARG A 189 21.24 -3.10 19.61
CA ARG A 189 20.90 -1.79 20.17
C ARG A 189 22.07 -0.80 20.17
N VAL A 190 23.29 -1.31 20.26
CA VAL A 190 24.53 -0.50 20.36
C VAL A 190 24.82 0.15 19.01
N TYR A 191 24.67 -0.59 17.90
CA TYR A 191 24.87 -0.06 16.56
C TYR A 191 23.86 1.02 16.12
N LEU A 192 22.71 1.12 16.79
CA LEU A 192 21.72 2.19 16.54
C LEU A 192 22.03 3.48 17.31
N GLN A 193 22.93 3.46 18.28
CA GLN A 193 23.38 4.64 19.02
C GLN A 193 24.63 5.28 18.41
N GLU A 194 25.26 4.62 17.43
CA GLU A 194 26.46 5.10 16.73
C GLU A 194 26.16 5.71 15.34
N ILE A 195 24.89 5.96 15.03
CA ILE A 195 24.41 6.70 13.84
C ILE A 195 23.64 7.94 14.30
#